data_AF-A0A351GQP3-F1
#
_entry.id   AF-A0A351GQP3-F1
#
_cell.length_a   1.000
_cell.length_b   1.000
_cell.length_c   1.000
_cell.angle_alpha   90.00
_cell.angle_beta   90.00
_cell.angle_gamma   90.00
#
_symmetry.space_group_name_H-M   'P 1'
#
loop_
_entity.id
_entity.type
_entity.pdbx_description
1 polymer ?
#
loop_
_entity_poly.entity_id
_entity_poly.type
_entity_poly.pdbx_seq_one_letter_code
_entity_poly.pdbx_strand_id
1 'polypeptide(L)'
;MGLTEERAISCPEEYELAIDSWCSVLQDMEDGTGKLRFTGPSNCPMYPIIRQEIESFNIIFGFPCDVGVTIEKCVEANAYYDLSEASITICTEFNAHLRQQFDNL
;
A
#
# COMPACT_ATOMS: atom_id res chain seq x y z
N MET A 1 6.29 7.98 11.34
CA MET A 1 6.83 6.60 11.31
C MET A 1 6.74 5.82 12.62
N GLY A 2 6.29 6.40 13.74
CA GLY A 2 6.07 5.61 14.98
C GLY A 2 7.33 5.01 15.60
N LEU A 3 8.51 5.52 15.26
CA LEU A 3 9.77 5.13 15.88
C LEU A 3 9.86 5.76 17.29
N THR A 4 10.30 5.00 18.28
CA THR A 4 10.42 5.46 19.66
C THR A 4 11.65 6.35 19.86
N GLU A 5 11.59 7.29 20.81
CA GLU A 5 12.74 8.14 21.17
C GLU A 5 13.94 7.30 21.64
N GLU A 6 13.71 6.15 22.27
CA GLU A 6 14.79 5.23 22.67
C GLU A 6 15.61 4.69 21.49
N ARG A 7 15.02 4.58 20.29
CA ARG A 7 15.78 4.20 19.08
C ARG A 7 16.69 5.30 18.59
N ALA A 8 16.29 6.57 18.75
CA ALA A 8 17.15 7.71 18.42
C ALA A 8 18.40 7.78 19.31
N ILE A 9 18.31 7.27 20.54
CA ILE A 9 19.43 7.25 21.50
C ILE A 9 20.38 6.07 21.25
N SER A 10 19.83 4.88 20.99
CA SER A 10 20.64 3.67 20.84
C SER A 10 21.31 3.52 19.47
N CYS A 11 20.65 3.98 18.40
CA CYS A 11 21.15 3.93 17.03
C CYS A 11 20.85 5.25 16.28
N PRO A 12 21.53 6.36 16.62
CA PRO A 12 21.23 7.68 16.06
C PRO A 12 21.37 7.74 14.54
N GLU A 13 22.40 7.09 13.97
CA GLU A 13 22.64 7.04 12.53
C GLU A 13 21.51 6.29 11.79
N GLU A 14 21.04 5.16 12.33
CA GLU A 14 19.92 4.41 11.72
C GLU A 14 18.59 5.17 11.85
N TYR A 15 18.41 5.91 12.94
CA TYR A 15 17.23 6.74 13.15
C TYR A 15 17.16 7.90 12.15
N GLU A 16 18.28 8.59 11.92
CA GLU A 16 18.39 9.62 10.88
C GLU A 16 18.16 9.04 9.48
N LEU A 17 18.79 7.92 9.14
CA LEU A 17 18.57 7.23 7.87
C LEU A 17 17.10 6.81 7.66
N ALA A 18 16.43 6.37 8.72
CA ALA A 18 15.02 6.01 8.65
C ALA A 18 14.15 7.23 8.36
N ILE A 19 14.43 8.38 9.01
CA ILE A 19 13.76 9.65 8.74
C ILE A 19 14.01 10.09 7.29
N ASP A 20 15.26 10.13 6.86
CA ASP A 20 15.63 10.64 5.54
C ASP A 20 15.14 9.76 4.38
N SER A 21 14.86 8.48 4.63
CA SER A 21 14.45 7.54 3.58
C SER A 21 13.01 7.76 3.09
N TRP A 22 12.03 7.75 4.00
CA TRP A 22 10.61 7.78 3.62
C TRP A 22 9.82 8.90 4.33
N CYS A 23 10.38 9.57 5.33
CA CYS A 23 9.61 10.57 6.09
C CYS A 23 9.21 11.75 5.21
N SER A 24 10.13 12.26 4.40
CA SER A 24 9.85 13.37 3.47
C SER A 24 8.74 13.02 2.48
N VAL A 25 8.81 11.84 1.86
CA VAL A 25 7.78 11.36 0.91
C VAL A 25 6.42 11.27 1.60
N LEU A 26 6.35 10.72 2.81
CA LEU A 26 5.09 10.59 3.56
C LEU A 26 4.55 11.95 4.03
N GLN A 27 5.43 12.90 4.37
CA GLN A 27 5.04 14.26 4.72
C GLN A 27 4.50 15.03 3.51
N ASP A 28 5.12 14.87 2.33
CA ASP A 28 4.61 15.47 1.09
C ASP A 28 3.22 14.92 0.71
N MET A 29 2.90 13.69 1.13
CA MET A 29 1.58 13.10 1.01
C MET A 29 0.56 13.63 2.04
N GLU A 30 0.94 14.41 3.06
CA GLU A 30 -0.06 15.00 3.96
C GLU A 30 -0.87 16.10 3.25
N ASP A 31 -0.27 16.78 2.27
CA ASP A 31 -0.87 17.88 1.52
C ASP A 31 -1.69 17.40 0.29
N GLY A 32 -1.58 16.12 -0.07
CA GLY A 32 -2.28 15.54 -1.21
C GLY A 32 -3.80 15.46 -0.99
N THR A 33 -4.58 15.70 -2.05
CA THR A 33 -6.06 15.61 -1.98
C THR A 33 -6.61 14.35 -2.65
N GLY A 34 -5.76 13.58 -3.31
CA GLY A 34 -6.10 12.36 -4.02
C GLY A 34 -6.40 11.19 -3.09
N LYS A 35 -7.08 10.18 -3.63
CA LYS A 35 -7.52 8.98 -2.90
C LYS A 35 -7.31 7.72 -3.72
N LEU A 36 -7.13 6.60 -3.02
CA LEU A 36 -7.31 5.28 -3.62
C LEU A 36 -8.81 5.08 -3.96
N ARG A 37 -9.10 4.62 -5.17
CA ARG A 37 -10.46 4.34 -5.65
C ARG A 37 -10.55 2.96 -6.23
N PHE A 38 -11.45 2.14 -5.72
CA PHE A 38 -11.74 0.86 -6.35
C PHE A 38 -12.50 1.06 -7.68
N THR A 39 -11.97 0.51 -8.77
CA THR A 39 -12.53 0.68 -10.14
C THR A 39 -12.97 -0.64 -10.79
N GLY A 40 -12.70 -1.78 -10.13
CA GLY A 40 -12.98 -3.12 -10.67
C GLY A 40 -14.34 -3.73 -10.25
N PRO A 41 -14.60 -4.99 -10.63
CA PRO A 41 -15.76 -5.74 -10.16
C PRO A 41 -15.61 -6.13 -8.69
N SER A 42 -16.69 -6.00 -7.90
CA SER A 42 -16.71 -6.29 -6.46
C SER A 42 -17.06 -7.75 -6.12
N ASN A 43 -17.08 -8.64 -7.10
CA ASN A 43 -17.45 -10.05 -6.93
C ASN A 43 -16.28 -10.96 -6.49
N CYS A 44 -15.05 -10.43 -6.44
CA CYS A 44 -13.89 -11.19 -5.97
C CYS A 44 -13.95 -11.40 -4.45
N PRO A 45 -13.62 -12.60 -3.92
CA PRO A 45 -13.54 -12.83 -2.47
C PRO A 45 -12.55 -11.92 -1.73
N MET A 46 -11.56 -11.35 -2.41
CA MET A 46 -10.63 -10.38 -1.83
C MET A 46 -11.22 -8.97 -1.72
N TYR A 47 -12.31 -8.67 -2.40
CA TYR A 47 -12.87 -7.31 -2.43
C TYR A 47 -13.16 -6.72 -1.03
N PRO A 48 -13.76 -7.44 -0.07
CA PRO A 48 -14.06 -6.87 1.24
C PRO A 48 -12.81 -6.37 1.99
N ILE A 49 -11.71 -7.14 1.92
CA ILE A 49 -10.45 -6.76 2.58
C ILE A 49 -9.78 -5.60 1.84
N ILE A 50 -9.70 -5.64 0.50
CA ILE A 50 -9.11 -4.55 -0.29
C ILE A 50 -9.90 -3.25 -0.10
N ARG A 51 -11.23 -3.30 -0.02
CA ARG A 51 -12.06 -2.13 0.26
C ARG A 51 -11.74 -1.52 1.63
N GLN A 52 -11.58 -2.36 2.66
CA GLN A 52 -11.23 -1.92 4.00
C GLN A 52 -9.84 -1.26 4.05
N GLU A 53 -8.86 -1.82 3.34
CA GLU A 53 -7.52 -1.23 3.24
C GLU A 53 -7.56 0.12 2.51
N ILE A 54 -8.30 0.23 1.41
CA ILE A 54 -8.52 1.50 0.70
C ILE A 54 -9.11 2.56 1.63
N GLU A 55 -10.13 2.21 2.42
CA GLU A 55 -10.74 3.12 3.39
C GLU A 55 -9.72 3.57 4.45
N SER A 56 -8.91 2.64 4.95
CA SER A 56 -7.89 2.94 5.97
C SER A 56 -6.79 3.85 5.41
N PHE A 57 -6.31 3.57 4.20
CA PHE A 57 -5.27 4.37 3.55
C PHE A 57 -5.77 5.78 3.24
N ASN A 58 -7.02 5.93 2.80
CA ASN A 58 -7.62 7.23 2.54
C ASN A 58 -7.91 8.07 3.80
N ILE A 59 -7.82 7.48 5.00
CA ILE A 59 -7.86 8.21 6.28
C ILE A 59 -6.46 8.70 6.66
N ILE A 60 -5.43 7.89 6.36
CA ILE A 60 -4.06 8.13 6.81
C ILE A 60 -3.28 9.02 5.84
N PHE A 61 -3.55 8.93 4.54
CA PHE A 61 -2.73 9.55 3.50
C PHE A 61 -3.53 10.45 2.56
N GLY A 62 -2.92 11.56 2.16
CA GLY A 62 -3.33 12.40 1.04
C GLY A 62 -2.53 12.04 -0.22
N PHE A 63 -3.13 11.33 -1.16
CA PHE A 63 -2.37 10.96 -2.37
C PHE A 63 -2.15 12.19 -3.27
N PRO A 64 -1.02 12.27 -4.01
CA PRO A 64 -0.79 13.38 -4.95
C PRO A 64 -1.87 13.50 -6.05
N CYS A 65 -2.50 12.37 -6.38
CA CYS A 65 -3.63 12.28 -7.30
C CYS A 65 -4.49 11.07 -6.92
N ASP A 66 -5.68 10.95 -7.53
CA ASP A 66 -6.49 9.75 -7.36
C ASP A 66 -5.80 8.56 -8.01
N VAL A 67 -5.72 7.44 -7.29
CA VAL A 67 -5.10 6.20 -7.76
C VAL A 67 -6.16 5.12 -7.89
N GLY A 68 -6.28 4.53 -9.07
CA GLY A 68 -7.20 3.43 -9.32
C GLY A 68 -6.73 2.15 -8.63
N VAL A 69 -7.64 1.33 -8.13
CA VAL A 69 -7.35 0.00 -7.59
C VAL A 69 -8.31 -1.00 -8.20
N THR A 70 -7.78 -2.05 -8.83
CA THR A 70 -8.58 -3.13 -9.41
C THR A 70 -8.12 -4.50 -8.93
N ILE A 71 -9.04 -5.46 -8.96
CA ILE A 71 -8.76 -6.87 -8.76
C ILE A 71 -9.16 -7.61 -10.03
N GLU A 72 -8.20 -8.29 -10.64
CA GLU A 72 -8.44 -9.03 -11.87
C GLU A 72 -7.60 -10.30 -11.97
N LYS A 73 -7.92 -11.13 -12.95
CA LYS A 73 -7.15 -12.33 -13.23
C LYS A 73 -5.92 -11.97 -14.05
N CYS A 74 -4.75 -12.41 -13.58
CA CYS A 74 -3.49 -12.21 -14.29
C CYS A 74 -2.94 -13.56 -14.79
N VAL A 75 -1.62 -13.62 -14.98
CA VAL A 75 -0.87 -14.85 -15.27
C VAL A 75 0.07 -15.26 -14.13
N GLU A 76 0.25 -14.39 -13.15
CA GLU A 76 1.17 -14.56 -12.03
C GLU A 76 0.61 -13.98 -10.73
N ALA A 77 1.09 -14.50 -9.60
CA ALA A 77 0.77 -14.00 -8.28
C ALA A 77 1.52 -12.69 -8.02
N ASN A 78 0.88 -11.56 -8.34
CA ASN A 78 1.50 -10.24 -8.29
C ASN A 78 0.51 -9.14 -7.85
N ALA A 79 1.05 -8.00 -7.45
CA ALA A 79 0.34 -6.75 -7.31
C ALA A 79 1.30 -5.62 -7.74
N TYR A 80 0.90 -4.83 -8.73
CA TYR A 80 1.80 -3.85 -9.34
C TYR A 80 1.12 -2.50 -9.57
N TYR A 81 1.94 -1.47 -9.68
CA TYR A 81 1.52 -0.10 -9.97
C TYR A 81 1.88 0.27 -11.41
N ASP A 82 0.92 0.80 -12.15
CA ASP A 82 1.10 1.39 -13.47
C ASP A 82 1.24 2.92 -13.35
N LEU A 83 2.43 3.42 -13.67
CA LEU A 83 2.76 4.85 -13.66
C LEU A 83 1.97 5.66 -14.70
N SER A 84 1.59 5.05 -15.83
CA SER A 84 0.91 5.75 -16.92
C SER A 84 -0.56 6.02 -16.60
N GLU A 85 -1.20 5.11 -15.88
CA GLU A 85 -2.61 5.18 -15.52
C GLU A 85 -2.84 5.60 -14.05
N ALA A 86 -1.77 5.77 -13.27
CA ALA A 86 -1.83 5.93 -11.82
C ALA A 86 -2.78 4.90 -11.18
N SER A 87 -2.50 3.62 -11.41
CA SER A 87 -3.38 2.53 -10.97
C SER A 87 -2.63 1.35 -10.39
N ILE A 88 -3.28 0.64 -9.48
CA ILE A 88 -2.80 -0.58 -8.83
C ILE A 88 -3.67 -1.74 -9.31
N THR A 89 -3.02 -2.78 -9.84
CA THR A 89 -3.66 -4.03 -10.20
C THR A 89 -3.26 -5.11 -9.22
N ILE A 90 -4.25 -5.72 -8.56
CA ILE A 90 -4.04 -6.86 -7.64
C ILE A 90 -4.52 -8.13 -8.34
N CYS A 91 -3.59 -9.05 -8.62
CA CYS A 91 -3.89 -10.29 -9.31
C CYS A 91 -4.59 -11.29 -8.37
N THR A 92 -5.64 -11.95 -8.85
CA THR A 92 -6.37 -12.95 -8.06
C THR A 92 -5.52 -14.11 -7.55
N GLU A 93 -4.47 -14.46 -8.29
CA GLU A 93 -3.46 -15.47 -7.98
C GLU A 93 -2.68 -15.15 -6.69
N PHE A 94 -2.58 -13.86 -6.33
CA PHE A 94 -1.79 -13.41 -5.20
C PHE A 94 -2.32 -13.93 -3.86
N ASN A 95 -3.64 -14.00 -3.65
CA ASN A 95 -4.19 -14.56 -2.41
C ASN A 95 -3.87 -16.06 -2.24
N ALA A 96 -3.87 -16.84 -3.32
CA ALA A 96 -3.47 -18.25 -3.23
C ALA A 96 -2.00 -18.38 -2.83
N HIS A 97 -1.14 -17.55 -3.42
CA HIS A 97 0.28 -17.50 -3.09
C HIS A 97 0.55 -17.13 -1.63
N LEU A 98 -0.11 -16.08 -1.12
CA LEU A 98 0.05 -15.63 0.27
C LEU A 98 -0.41 -16.70 1.28
N ARG A 99 -1.50 -17.42 0.98
CA ARG A 99 -1.96 -18.55 1.81
C ARG A 99 -0.93 -19.67 1.87
N GLN A 100 -0.37 -20.04 0.72
CA GLN A 100 0.68 -21.06 0.66
C GLN A 100 1.91 -20.65 1.47
N GLN A 101 2.33 -19.38 1.42
CA GLN A 101 3.44 -18.90 2.24
C GLN A 101 3.14 -19.00 3.74
N PHE A 102 1.92 -18.64 4.15
CA PHE A 102 1.50 -18.72 5.55
C PHE A 102 1.47 -20.17 6.07
N ASP A 103 1.00 -21.11 5.26
CA ASP A 103 0.95 -22.53 5.63
C ASP A 103 2.35 -23.19 5.72
N ASN A 104 3.38 -22.54 5.17
CA ASN A 104 4.77 -23.00 5.21
C ASN A 104 5.59 -22.39 6.36
N LEU A 105 4.99 -21.53 7.20
CA LEU A 105 5.60 -20.98 8.42
C LEU A 105 5.40 -21.92 9.62
#